data_AF-A0A8T7JNC9-F1
#
_entry.id   AF-A0A8T7JNC9-F1
#
_cell.length_a   1.000
_cell.length_b   1.000
_cell.length_c   1.000
_cell.angle_alpha   90.00
_cell.angle_beta   90.00
_cell.angle_gamma   90.00
#
_symmetry.space_group_name_H-M   'P 1'
#
loop_
_entity.id
_entity.type
_entity.pdbx_description
1 polymer ?
#
loop_
_entity_poly.entity_id
_entity_poly.type
_entity_poly.pdbx_seq_one_letter_code
_entity_poly.pdbx_strand_id
1 'polypeptide(L)'
;TQNIDGQMVLNGYAPIQPDGSVMFELPANTPFIYEVVNAQGKALNNDQGQMAASDFPYHFMQRPEQWLQVSESEQFELNGLLNNLGEAAVNQGASQAGPFANASTAIQAQQAGDTMARALYAQVDGFGKLTPVMQYQDFWTPSPLVGNAYISIGYDNLNTQAPTSVACEESMTADCVALISYEQHIKPLWNNVVRDESGNSCVDCHDNRGFTSLDLSDFTSQVSGLASYDALFDNNRTYMYLSSTFSEVQASHCRRYVEPPFVLQPENDCFSCYGQALMNPLGAISSANFFDVFAEDMDHNHWLFRPIEVDAAKQGVWDQHKNMLTAQERKLIAEWLDMGAPR
;
A
#
# COMPACT_ATOMS: atom_id res chain seq x y z
N THR A 1 2.47 -0.37 14.90
CA THR A 1 3.01 -0.38 16.29
C THR A 1 4.24 -1.27 16.33
N GLN A 2 4.92 -1.37 17.48
CA GLN A 2 5.94 -2.41 17.71
C GLN A 2 5.43 -3.45 18.69
N ASN A 3 5.70 -4.72 18.41
CA ASN A 3 5.49 -5.80 19.39
C ASN A 3 6.62 -5.85 20.43
N ILE A 4 6.53 -6.78 21.37
CA ILE A 4 7.53 -6.95 22.45
C ILE A 4 8.95 -7.26 21.94
N ASP A 5 9.07 -7.82 20.73
CA ASP A 5 10.34 -8.15 20.08
C ASP A 5 10.87 -6.99 19.23
N GLY A 6 10.19 -5.83 19.23
CA GLY A 6 10.55 -4.66 18.44
C GLY A 6 10.18 -4.75 16.96
N GLN A 7 9.48 -5.80 16.54
CA GLN A 7 9.01 -5.94 15.16
C GLN A 7 7.84 -5.00 14.90
N MET A 8 7.85 -4.37 13.73
CA MET A 8 6.71 -3.59 13.26
C MET A 8 5.53 -4.53 13.02
N VAL A 9 4.36 -4.18 13.56
CA VAL A 9 3.09 -4.87 13.32
C VAL A 9 2.02 -3.85 12.96
N LEU A 10 1.10 -4.24 12.10
CA LEU A 10 -0.06 -3.43 11.78
C LEU A 10 -1.13 -3.61 12.85
N ASN A 11 -1.43 -2.54 13.59
CA ASN A 11 -2.50 -2.55 14.57
C ASN A 11 -3.87 -2.40 13.89
N GLY A 12 -3.95 -1.51 12.90
CA GLY A 12 -5.14 -1.43 12.06
C GLY A 12 -5.29 -0.13 11.31
N TYR A 13 -6.48 0.05 10.75
CA TYR A 13 -6.86 1.20 9.95
C TYR A 13 -7.85 2.11 10.68
N ALA A 14 -7.71 3.42 10.46
CA ALA A 14 -8.69 4.42 10.86
C ALA A 14 -9.17 5.18 9.61
N PRO A 15 -10.49 5.31 9.38
CA PRO A 15 -11.00 5.98 8.20
C PRO A 15 -10.81 7.50 8.29
N ILE A 16 -10.26 8.10 7.24
CA ILE A 16 -10.21 9.55 7.06
C ILE A 16 -11.61 10.04 6.67
N GLN A 17 -12.16 10.97 7.46
CA GLN A 17 -13.47 11.55 7.19
C GLN A 17 -13.40 12.65 6.12
N PRO A 18 -14.52 13.04 5.48
CA PRO A 18 -14.51 14.01 4.38
C PRO A 18 -13.91 15.38 4.72
N ASP A 19 -13.94 15.79 6.00
CA ASP A 19 -13.31 17.02 6.48
C ASP A 19 -11.80 16.85 6.78
N GLY A 20 -11.23 15.68 6.46
CA GLY A 20 -9.82 15.31 6.69
C GLY A 20 -9.52 14.84 8.11
N SER A 21 -10.51 14.79 9.02
CA SER A 21 -10.30 14.36 10.40
C SER A 21 -10.20 12.84 10.54
N VAL A 22 -9.40 12.41 11.51
CA VAL A 22 -9.20 11.00 11.88
C VAL A 22 -9.25 10.91 13.41
N MET A 23 -9.85 9.85 13.93
CA MET A 23 -9.83 9.56 15.37
C MET A 23 -9.77 8.06 15.58
N PHE A 24 -8.87 7.61 16.44
CA PHE A 24 -8.68 6.20 16.77
C PHE A 24 -8.11 6.02 18.16
N GLU A 25 -8.20 4.79 18.66
CA GLU A 25 -7.66 4.35 19.94
C GLU A 25 -6.46 3.43 19.70
N LEU A 26 -5.49 3.51 20.61
CA LEU A 26 -4.33 2.61 20.63
C LEU A 26 -4.13 2.05 22.05
N PRO A 27 -3.54 0.86 22.18
CA PRO A 27 -3.10 0.38 23.47
C PRO A 27 -2.11 1.38 24.11
N ALA A 28 -2.38 1.74 25.36
CA ALA A 28 -1.56 2.69 26.11
C ALA A 28 -0.08 2.27 26.13
N ASN A 29 0.81 3.24 26.12
CA ASN A 29 2.25 3.03 26.17
C ASN A 29 2.84 2.16 25.04
N THR A 30 2.13 2.02 23.92
CA THR A 30 2.59 1.26 22.76
C THR A 30 3.22 2.21 21.74
N PRO A 31 4.50 2.01 21.36
CA PRO A 31 5.11 2.77 20.28
C PRO A 31 4.34 2.60 18.97
N PHE A 32 4.01 3.71 18.33
CA PHE A 32 3.34 3.72 17.05
C PHE A 32 3.90 4.77 16.08
N ILE A 33 3.73 4.47 14.80
CA ILE A 33 3.79 5.41 13.70
C ILE A 33 2.48 5.25 12.91
N TYR A 34 2.20 6.18 12.01
CA TYR A 34 1.03 6.14 11.16
C TYR A 34 1.38 6.64 9.76
N GLU A 35 0.54 6.31 8.80
CA GLU A 35 0.67 6.76 7.43
C GLU A 35 -0.70 6.84 6.77
N VAL A 36 -0.79 7.63 5.70
CA VAL A 36 -2.02 7.73 4.90
C VAL A 36 -1.94 6.71 3.78
N VAL A 37 -3.01 5.95 3.56
CA VAL A 37 -3.12 4.97 2.48
C VAL A 37 -4.26 5.35 1.53
N ASN A 38 -4.19 4.89 0.28
CA ASN A 38 -5.33 4.95 -0.62
C ASN A 38 -6.36 3.83 -0.35
N ALA A 39 -7.44 3.80 -1.12
CA ALA A 39 -8.52 2.80 -0.99
C ALA A 39 -8.06 1.35 -1.25
N GLN A 40 -6.87 1.16 -1.82
CA GLN A 40 -6.24 -0.14 -2.07
C GLN A 40 -5.19 -0.51 -1.00
N GLY A 41 -5.02 0.32 0.05
CA GLY A 41 -4.09 0.05 1.14
C GLY A 41 -2.63 0.37 0.86
N LYS A 42 -2.32 1.11 -0.21
CA LYS A 42 -0.96 1.54 -0.53
C LYS A 42 -0.64 2.84 0.20
N ALA A 43 0.44 2.88 0.97
CA ALA A 43 0.88 4.08 1.67
C ALA A 43 1.34 5.19 0.72
N LEU A 44 0.86 6.41 0.97
CA LEU A 44 1.13 7.62 0.19
C LEU A 44 2.42 8.32 0.65
N ASN A 45 3.46 7.54 0.91
CA ASN A 45 4.77 8.05 1.29
C ASN A 45 5.56 8.47 0.05
N ASN A 46 6.37 9.52 0.19
CA ASN A 46 7.35 9.89 -0.81
C ASN A 46 8.58 9.03 -0.56
N ASP A 47 8.83 8.13 -1.49
CA ASP A 47 9.96 7.21 -1.51
C ASP A 47 11.27 7.87 -1.97
N GLN A 48 11.45 9.15 -1.62
CA GLN A 48 12.64 9.94 -1.96
C GLN A 48 12.87 10.07 -3.49
N GLY A 49 11.82 9.84 -4.30
CA GLY A 49 11.65 10.52 -5.58
C GLY A 49 10.93 9.79 -6.71
N GLN A 50 10.42 8.56 -6.58
CA GLN A 50 9.66 7.86 -7.66
C GLN A 50 8.47 8.67 -8.08
N MET A 51 7.81 9.23 -7.07
CA MET A 51 6.64 10.04 -7.29
C MET A 51 6.99 11.49 -7.63
N ALA A 52 8.25 11.93 -7.48
CA ALA A 52 8.62 13.35 -7.62
C ALA A 52 8.33 13.94 -9.01
N ALA A 53 8.36 13.12 -10.06
CA ALA A 53 8.03 13.53 -11.42
C ALA A 53 6.61 13.12 -11.86
N SER A 54 5.83 12.50 -10.98
CA SER A 54 4.43 12.11 -11.25
C SER A 54 3.47 13.27 -11.01
N ASP A 55 2.23 13.14 -11.51
CA ASP A 55 1.14 14.06 -11.19
C ASP A 55 0.73 14.05 -9.71
N PHE A 56 1.18 13.03 -8.96
CA PHE A 56 0.87 12.83 -7.54
C PHE A 56 2.15 12.60 -6.72
N PRO A 57 2.98 13.63 -6.50
CA PRO A 57 4.29 13.46 -5.87
C PRO A 57 4.29 13.21 -4.36
N TYR A 58 3.09 13.18 -3.75
CA TYR A 58 2.81 12.85 -2.35
C TYR A 58 3.65 13.57 -1.28
N HIS A 59 4.29 14.72 -1.56
CA HIS A 59 5.23 15.41 -0.64
C HIS A 59 4.71 15.73 0.78
N PHE A 60 3.40 15.72 0.99
CA PHE A 60 2.77 16.16 2.23
C PHE A 60 2.26 15.02 3.11
N MET A 61 2.00 13.82 2.60
CA MET A 61 1.42 12.67 3.34
C MET A 61 2.47 11.70 3.90
N GLN A 62 3.53 12.24 4.48
CA GLN A 62 4.70 11.46 4.87
C GLN A 62 4.53 10.75 6.22
N ARG A 63 4.87 9.46 6.24
CA ARG A 63 5.10 8.69 7.46
C ARG A 63 6.10 9.43 8.36
N PRO A 64 5.79 9.58 9.65
CA PRO A 64 6.74 10.13 10.60
C PRO A 64 7.96 9.23 10.80
N GLU A 65 9.15 9.82 10.88
CA GLU A 65 10.40 9.10 11.19
C GLU A 65 10.51 8.70 12.67
N GLN A 66 9.80 9.42 13.54
CA GLN A 66 9.81 9.21 14.99
C GLN A 66 8.61 8.37 15.44
N TRP A 67 8.90 7.41 16.32
CA TRP A 67 7.86 6.68 17.04
C TRP A 67 7.19 7.60 18.06
N LEU A 68 5.87 7.61 18.03
CA LEU A 68 5.01 8.26 19.01
C LEU A 68 4.58 7.27 20.09
N GLN A 69 4.14 7.81 21.21
CA GLN A 69 3.55 7.05 22.30
C GLN A 69 2.53 7.94 23.01
N VAL A 70 1.43 7.32 23.44
CA VAL A 70 0.40 7.99 24.25
C VAL A 70 0.22 7.22 25.55
N SER A 71 0.10 7.94 26.66
CA SER A 71 -0.10 7.37 27.98
C SER A 71 -1.54 6.87 28.14
N GLU A 72 -1.80 6.11 29.20
CA GLU A 72 -3.15 5.68 29.52
C GLU A 72 -4.08 6.89 29.74
N SER A 73 -5.25 6.87 29.07
CA SER A 73 -6.24 7.96 29.09
C SER A 73 -5.76 9.31 28.55
N GLU A 74 -4.58 9.39 27.96
CA GLU A 74 -4.09 10.60 27.31
C GLU A 74 -4.73 10.75 25.93
N GLN A 75 -5.22 11.96 25.62
CA GLN A 75 -5.65 12.32 24.27
C GLN A 75 -4.55 13.13 23.62
N PHE A 76 -4.09 12.66 22.46
CA PHE A 76 -3.06 13.32 21.67
C PHE A 76 -3.65 13.82 20.35
N GLU A 77 -3.68 15.14 20.19
CA GLU A 77 -4.23 15.80 19.01
C GLU A 77 -3.10 16.31 18.11
N LEU A 78 -3.21 16.02 16.82
CA LEU A 78 -2.28 16.46 15.79
C LEU A 78 -3.01 17.30 14.74
N ASN A 79 -2.50 18.51 14.50
CA ASN A 79 -2.96 19.35 13.41
C ASN A 79 -2.09 19.09 12.18
N GLY A 80 -2.65 18.42 11.18
CA GLY A 80 -1.89 17.94 10.03
C GLY A 80 -1.03 16.73 10.37
N LEU A 81 0.12 16.60 9.71
CA LEU A 81 1.09 15.53 9.94
C LEU A 81 2.23 16.02 10.84
N LEU A 82 2.97 15.08 11.45
CA LEU A 82 4.05 15.40 12.41
C LEU A 82 5.12 16.38 11.88
N ASN A 83 5.28 16.52 10.57
CA ASN A 83 6.24 17.45 9.98
C ASN A 83 5.78 18.92 10.02
N ASN A 84 4.50 19.19 10.34
CA ASN A 84 3.89 20.52 10.43
C ASN A 84 3.40 20.86 11.85
N LEU A 85 4.02 20.25 12.87
CA LEU A 85 3.68 20.49 14.28
C LEU A 85 3.70 21.99 14.62
N GLY A 86 2.58 22.50 15.15
CA GLY A 86 2.44 23.88 15.62
C GLY A 86 1.68 24.81 14.68
N GLU A 87 1.27 24.34 13.50
CA GLU A 87 0.34 25.09 12.64
C GLU A 87 -1.10 25.01 13.17
N ALA A 88 -1.88 26.06 12.92
CA ALA A 88 -3.31 26.06 13.23
C ALA A 88 -4.02 25.05 12.31
N ALA A 89 -4.95 24.27 12.86
CA ALA A 89 -5.77 23.37 12.07
C ALA A 89 -6.50 24.15 10.96
N VAL A 90 -6.37 23.70 9.71
CA VAL A 90 -7.17 24.27 8.61
C VAL A 90 -8.64 23.87 8.76
N ASN A 91 -8.88 22.64 9.21
CA ASN A 91 -10.21 22.18 9.57
C ASN A 91 -10.59 22.71 10.96
N GLN A 92 -11.59 23.59 11.00
CA GLN A 92 -12.12 24.18 12.24
C GLN A 92 -13.28 23.37 12.84
N GLY A 93 -13.66 22.26 12.22
CA GLY A 93 -14.82 21.46 12.59
C GLY A 93 -16.14 22.18 12.30
N ALA A 94 -17.22 21.72 12.95
CA ALA A 94 -18.55 22.30 12.82
C ALA A 94 -18.61 23.72 13.38
N SER A 95 -19.34 24.62 12.74
CA SER A 95 -19.51 26.01 13.21
C SER A 95 -20.40 26.12 14.47
N GLN A 96 -21.26 25.13 14.70
CA GLN A 96 -22.19 25.03 15.82
C GLN A 96 -22.64 23.58 16.00
N ALA A 97 -23.34 23.30 17.11
CA ALA A 97 -24.03 22.03 17.28
C ALA A 97 -25.09 21.82 16.17
N GLY A 98 -25.22 20.58 15.69
CA GLY A 98 -26.14 20.17 14.65
C GLY A 98 -25.48 19.50 13.45
N PRO A 99 -26.22 19.33 12.33
CA PRO A 99 -25.69 18.69 11.13
C PRO A 99 -24.51 19.45 10.51
N PHE A 100 -23.58 18.71 9.90
CA PHE A 100 -22.51 19.30 9.11
C PHE A 100 -23.07 19.89 7.80
N ALA A 101 -22.48 20.99 7.33
CA ALA A 101 -22.93 21.66 6.11
C ALA A 101 -22.84 20.73 4.89
N ASN A 102 -23.91 20.68 4.10
CA ASN A 102 -24.04 19.82 2.91
C ASN A 102 -23.88 18.31 3.16
N ALA A 103 -23.96 17.86 4.41
CA ALA A 103 -23.89 16.45 4.77
C ALA A 103 -25.26 15.90 5.19
N SER A 104 -25.34 14.57 5.26
CA SER A 104 -26.41 13.84 5.91
C SER A 104 -26.61 14.28 7.36
N THR A 105 -27.84 14.19 7.85
CA THR A 105 -28.21 14.50 9.24
C THR A 105 -28.08 13.31 10.19
N ALA A 106 -27.62 12.15 9.69
CA ALA A 106 -27.47 10.92 10.46
C ALA A 106 -26.43 11.04 11.60
N ILE A 107 -25.37 11.82 11.37
CA ILE A 107 -24.33 12.13 12.36
C ILE A 107 -24.27 13.65 12.52
N GLN A 108 -24.27 14.13 13.76
CA GLN A 108 -24.33 15.56 14.05
C GLN A 108 -23.21 15.98 15.00
N ALA A 109 -22.69 17.19 14.83
CA ALA A 109 -21.83 17.82 15.81
C ALA A 109 -22.60 18.07 17.10
N GLN A 110 -22.00 17.75 18.25
CA GLN A 110 -22.59 18.04 19.56
C GLN A 110 -22.33 19.49 19.97
N GLN A 111 -21.26 20.09 19.47
CA GLN A 111 -20.86 21.47 19.73
C GLN A 111 -20.06 22.07 18.56
N ALA A 112 -19.87 23.38 18.59
CA ALA A 112 -18.94 24.05 17.69
C ALA A 112 -17.52 23.50 17.88
N GLY A 113 -16.79 23.27 16.79
CA GLY A 113 -15.44 22.71 16.78
C GLY A 113 -15.38 21.18 16.67
N ASP A 114 -16.52 20.46 16.76
CA ASP A 114 -16.49 19.02 16.54
C ASP A 114 -16.16 18.70 15.08
N THR A 115 -15.15 17.85 14.87
CA THR A 115 -14.82 17.29 13.55
C THR A 115 -15.75 16.14 13.21
N MET A 116 -15.81 15.76 11.94
CA MET A 116 -16.59 14.60 11.49
C MET A 116 -16.16 13.30 12.20
N ALA A 117 -14.86 13.09 12.40
CA ALA A 117 -14.35 11.93 13.13
C ALA A 117 -14.75 11.95 14.60
N ARG A 118 -14.69 13.12 15.27
CA ARG A 118 -15.14 13.26 16.67
C ARG A 118 -16.64 13.00 16.81
N ALA A 119 -17.44 13.49 15.86
CA ALA A 119 -18.88 13.25 15.86
C ALA A 119 -19.22 11.76 15.68
N LEU A 120 -18.51 11.04 14.81
CA LEU A 120 -18.64 9.59 14.65
C LEU A 120 -18.21 8.84 15.90
N TYR A 121 -17.06 9.18 16.48
CA TYR A 121 -16.57 8.59 17.72
C TYR A 121 -17.59 8.68 18.87
N ALA A 122 -18.36 9.78 18.94
CA ALA A 122 -19.39 9.96 19.94
C ALA A 122 -20.71 9.21 19.67
N GLN A 123 -21.01 8.86 18.42
CA GLN A 123 -22.35 8.38 18.01
C GLN A 123 -22.38 6.97 17.42
N VAL A 124 -21.24 6.45 16.96
CA VAL A 124 -21.14 5.14 16.31
C VAL A 124 -20.35 4.21 17.22
N ASP A 125 -21.03 3.18 17.73
CA ASP A 125 -20.40 2.19 18.59
C ASP A 125 -19.23 1.50 17.87
N GLY A 126 -18.11 1.36 18.57
CA GLY A 126 -16.88 0.79 18.05
C GLY A 126 -16.08 1.68 17.09
N PHE A 127 -16.55 2.89 16.73
CA PHE A 127 -15.74 3.81 15.92
C PHE A 127 -14.45 4.17 16.66
N GLY A 128 -13.33 4.19 15.93
CA GLY A 128 -12.01 4.44 16.48
C GLY A 128 -11.26 3.19 16.97
N LYS A 129 -11.92 2.03 17.08
CA LYS A 129 -11.22 0.76 17.31
C LYS A 129 -10.45 0.37 16.06
N LEU A 130 -9.13 0.21 16.21
CA LEU A 130 -8.28 -0.26 15.13
C LEU A 130 -8.41 -1.77 14.97
N THR A 131 -8.49 -2.22 13.72
CA THR A 131 -8.28 -3.63 13.36
C THR A 131 -7.52 -3.71 12.03
N PRO A 132 -6.82 -4.82 11.72
CA PRO A 132 -6.18 -5.02 10.43
C PRO A 132 -7.13 -5.09 9.22
N VAL A 133 -8.44 -4.97 9.44
CA VAL A 133 -9.45 -4.86 8.37
C VAL A 133 -9.57 -3.39 7.97
N MET A 134 -9.33 -3.10 6.69
CA MET A 134 -9.57 -1.77 6.14
C MET A 134 -11.06 -1.55 5.96
N GLN A 135 -11.65 -0.63 6.71
CA GLN A 135 -13.08 -0.34 6.66
C GLN A 135 -13.40 1.14 6.42
N TYR A 136 -14.38 1.40 5.55
CA TYR A 136 -14.95 2.73 5.35
C TYR A 136 -16.45 2.64 5.04
N GLN A 137 -17.26 3.39 5.80
CA GLN A 137 -18.69 3.53 5.59
C GLN A 137 -19.04 5.01 5.42
N ASP A 138 -19.81 5.33 4.38
CA ASP A 138 -20.28 6.69 4.14
C ASP A 138 -21.49 7.01 5.03
N PHE A 139 -21.29 7.93 5.97
CA PHE A 139 -22.34 8.51 6.81
C PHE A 139 -22.75 9.91 6.38
N TRP A 140 -22.10 10.48 5.37
CA TRP A 140 -22.05 11.90 5.10
C TRP A 140 -22.83 12.30 3.85
N THR A 141 -22.99 11.41 2.88
CA THR A 141 -23.73 11.73 1.66
C THR A 141 -25.23 11.91 1.95
N PRO A 142 -25.84 13.09 1.67
CA PRO A 142 -27.25 13.33 1.95
C PRO A 142 -28.17 12.63 0.93
N SER A 143 -29.31 12.13 1.40
CA SER A 143 -30.34 11.57 0.51
C SER A 143 -30.93 12.65 -0.42
N PRO A 144 -31.19 12.36 -1.71
CA PRO A 144 -31.14 11.06 -2.37
C PRO A 144 -29.84 10.78 -3.14
N LEU A 145 -28.74 11.47 -2.82
CA LEU A 145 -27.46 11.24 -3.50
C LEU A 145 -26.93 9.83 -3.18
N VAL A 146 -26.21 9.26 -4.15
CA VAL A 146 -25.55 7.96 -3.97
C VAL A 146 -24.22 8.21 -3.27
N GLY A 147 -24.07 7.63 -2.08
CA GLY A 147 -22.83 7.70 -1.30
C GLY A 147 -21.73 6.81 -1.85
N ASN A 148 -20.54 6.96 -1.26
CA ASN A 148 -19.40 6.11 -1.57
C ASN A 148 -19.69 4.64 -1.22
N ALA A 149 -19.12 3.72 -2.01
CA ALA A 149 -19.22 2.30 -1.74
C ALA A 149 -18.58 1.96 -0.38
N TYR A 150 -19.18 1.01 0.33
CA TYR A 150 -18.60 0.46 1.54
C TYR A 150 -17.30 -0.27 1.23
N ILE A 151 -16.25 0.01 1.98
CA ILE A 151 -14.98 -0.70 1.92
C ILE A 151 -14.91 -1.62 3.14
N SER A 152 -14.62 -2.91 2.92
CA SER A 152 -14.18 -3.84 3.97
C SER A 152 -13.25 -4.87 3.39
N ILE A 153 -11.95 -4.70 3.61
CA ILE A 153 -10.92 -5.58 3.07
C ILE A 153 -10.07 -6.08 4.25
N GLY A 154 -10.29 -7.33 4.64
CA GLY A 154 -9.54 -8.04 5.68
C GLY A 154 -8.66 -9.15 5.08
N TYR A 155 -8.47 -10.21 5.87
CA TYR A 155 -7.72 -11.42 5.47
C TYR A 155 -8.61 -12.67 5.39
N ASP A 156 -9.91 -12.51 5.59
CA ASP A 156 -10.94 -13.54 5.72
C ASP A 156 -11.12 -14.44 4.49
N ASN A 157 -10.68 -13.98 3.32
CA ASN A 157 -10.76 -14.73 2.05
C ASN A 157 -9.39 -15.08 1.47
N LEU A 158 -8.34 -15.10 2.30
CA LEU A 158 -7.05 -15.65 1.88
C LEU A 158 -7.12 -17.18 1.85
N ASN A 159 -6.65 -17.77 0.76
CA ASN A 159 -6.47 -19.22 0.64
C ASN A 159 -5.08 -19.68 1.13
N THR A 160 -4.26 -18.74 1.57
CA THR A 160 -2.95 -18.94 2.21
C THR A 160 -3.01 -18.46 3.66
N GLN A 161 -1.96 -18.70 4.44
CA GLN A 161 -1.89 -18.25 5.83
C GLN A 161 -2.15 -16.73 5.96
N ALA A 162 -3.09 -16.35 6.83
CA ALA A 162 -3.33 -14.96 7.18
C ALA A 162 -2.25 -14.43 8.16
N PRO A 163 -1.92 -13.13 8.13
CA PRO A 163 -0.91 -12.54 9.01
C PRO A 163 -1.41 -12.23 10.43
N THR A 164 -2.58 -12.75 10.79
CA THR A 164 -3.19 -12.60 12.12
C THR A 164 -3.24 -13.95 12.81
N SER A 165 -3.51 -13.96 14.13
CA SER A 165 -3.74 -15.24 14.82
C SER A 165 -5.07 -15.88 14.38
N VAL A 166 -5.18 -17.21 14.50
CA VAL A 166 -6.44 -17.94 14.23
C VAL A 166 -7.61 -17.39 15.06
N ALA A 167 -7.36 -16.99 16.32
CA ALA A 167 -8.39 -16.37 17.15
C ALA A 167 -8.91 -15.04 16.57
N CYS A 168 -8.03 -14.27 15.93
CA CYS A 168 -8.39 -13.02 15.24
C CYS A 168 -9.11 -13.26 13.91
N GLU A 169 -8.84 -14.37 13.23
CA GLU A 169 -9.60 -14.79 12.04
C GLU A 169 -11.03 -15.18 12.41
N GLU A 170 -11.21 -15.88 13.54
CA GLU A 170 -12.54 -16.25 14.04
C GLU A 170 -13.32 -15.04 14.60
N SER A 171 -12.62 -14.14 15.29
CA SER A 171 -13.23 -12.96 15.93
C SER A 171 -12.25 -11.79 15.98
N MET A 172 -12.38 -10.87 15.02
CA MET A 172 -11.55 -9.66 14.97
C MET A 172 -11.87 -8.71 16.13
N THR A 173 -10.86 -8.36 16.93
CA THR A 173 -10.96 -7.42 18.05
C THR A 173 -9.87 -6.34 17.97
N ALA A 174 -9.91 -5.35 18.85
CA ALA A 174 -8.91 -4.27 18.90
C ALA A 174 -7.51 -4.73 19.36
N ASP A 175 -7.39 -5.95 19.90
CA ASP A 175 -6.10 -6.54 20.29
C ASP A 175 -5.44 -7.31 19.14
N CYS A 176 -6.17 -7.49 18.04
CA CYS A 176 -5.66 -8.19 16.87
C CYS A 176 -4.71 -7.33 16.07
N VAL A 177 -3.51 -7.85 15.82
CA VAL A 177 -2.49 -7.20 14.99
C VAL A 177 -2.09 -8.13 13.86
N ALA A 178 -1.61 -7.55 12.76
CA ALA A 178 -1.03 -8.31 11.66
C ALA A 178 0.51 -8.21 11.68
N LEU A 179 1.17 -9.36 11.64
CA LEU A 179 2.62 -9.49 11.45
C LEU A 179 2.84 -10.18 10.12
N ILE A 180 3.46 -9.47 9.18
CA ILE A 180 3.67 -9.96 7.81
C ILE A 180 5.15 -10.21 7.60
N SER A 181 5.47 -11.29 6.90
CA SER A 181 6.81 -11.64 6.44
C SER A 181 6.72 -12.33 5.09
N TYR A 182 7.79 -12.26 4.32
CA TYR A 182 7.83 -12.87 3.00
C TYR A 182 7.63 -14.38 3.08
N GLU A 183 8.41 -15.06 3.94
CA GLU A 183 8.41 -16.51 4.02
C GLU A 183 7.04 -17.09 4.41
N GLN A 184 6.37 -16.49 5.39
CA GLN A 184 5.12 -17.03 5.93
C GLN A 184 3.87 -16.61 5.15
N HIS A 185 3.88 -15.42 4.54
CA HIS A 185 2.64 -14.81 4.04
C HIS A 185 2.68 -14.48 2.55
N ILE A 186 3.81 -14.03 2.01
CA ILE A 186 3.89 -13.59 0.61
C ILE A 186 4.28 -14.74 -0.32
N LYS A 187 5.33 -15.48 0.03
CA LYS A 187 5.81 -16.62 -0.76
C LYS A 187 4.73 -17.68 -1.03
N PRO A 188 3.84 -18.04 -0.09
CA PRO A 188 2.74 -18.96 -0.38
C PRO A 188 1.80 -18.48 -1.49
N LEU A 189 1.67 -17.16 -1.70
CA LEU A 189 0.83 -16.62 -2.78
C LEU A 189 1.32 -17.07 -4.16
N TRP A 190 2.64 -17.18 -4.36
CA TRP A 190 3.20 -17.59 -5.66
C TRP A 190 2.91 -19.04 -6.02
N ASN A 191 2.70 -19.87 -4.99
CA ASN A 191 2.41 -21.30 -5.12
C ASN A 191 0.91 -21.60 -5.02
N ASN A 192 0.07 -20.58 -4.88
CA ASN A 192 -1.38 -20.74 -4.83
C ASN A 192 -1.88 -21.21 -6.20
N VAL A 193 -2.46 -22.41 -6.26
CA VAL A 193 -2.93 -23.07 -7.49
C VAL A 193 -4.32 -22.58 -7.95
N VAL A 194 -4.82 -21.47 -7.41
CA VAL A 194 -6.13 -20.92 -7.76
C VAL A 194 -5.99 -19.61 -8.56
N ARG A 195 -4.95 -19.49 -9.41
CA ARG A 195 -4.72 -18.28 -10.23
C ARG A 195 -5.54 -18.25 -11.51
N ASP A 196 -5.92 -19.40 -12.03
CA ASP A 196 -6.79 -19.51 -13.19
C ASP A 196 -7.71 -20.75 -13.13
N GLU A 197 -8.61 -20.87 -14.11
CA GLU A 197 -9.55 -22.00 -14.22
C GLU A 197 -8.85 -23.36 -14.41
N SER A 198 -7.58 -23.37 -14.82
CA SER A 198 -6.79 -24.58 -15.04
C SER A 198 -6.03 -25.04 -13.80
N GLY A 199 -6.08 -24.27 -12.72
CA GLY A 199 -5.38 -24.57 -11.47
C GLY A 199 -3.90 -24.21 -11.50
N ASN A 200 -3.49 -23.29 -12.38
CA ASN A 200 -2.11 -22.83 -12.42
C ASN A 200 -1.81 -21.88 -11.25
N SER A 201 -0.54 -21.86 -10.86
CA SER A 201 0.07 -20.95 -9.88
C SER A 201 1.02 -19.99 -10.58
N CYS A 202 1.53 -18.98 -9.86
CA CYS A 202 2.51 -18.05 -10.44
C CYS A 202 3.80 -18.79 -10.81
N VAL A 203 4.23 -19.77 -10.00
CA VAL A 203 5.45 -20.56 -10.27
C VAL A 203 5.33 -21.47 -11.50
N ASP A 204 4.14 -21.78 -11.98
CA ASP A 204 3.99 -22.59 -13.20
C ASP A 204 4.45 -21.85 -14.46
N CYS A 205 4.44 -20.51 -14.43
CA CYS A 205 4.93 -19.63 -15.49
C CYS A 205 6.27 -18.95 -15.13
N HIS A 206 6.45 -18.59 -13.86
CA HIS A 206 7.62 -17.89 -13.33
C HIS A 206 8.53 -18.84 -12.57
N ASP A 207 9.22 -19.73 -13.28
CA ASP A 207 10.21 -20.64 -12.70
C ASP A 207 11.56 -20.62 -13.43
N ASN A 208 12.44 -21.51 -13.00
CA ASN A 208 13.79 -21.68 -13.51
C ASN A 208 13.88 -22.24 -14.95
N ARG A 209 12.76 -22.58 -15.62
CA ARG A 209 12.79 -23.02 -17.02
C ARG A 209 13.04 -21.86 -17.98
N GLY A 210 12.99 -20.62 -17.49
CA GLY A 210 13.35 -19.42 -18.26
C GLY A 210 12.29 -18.98 -19.26
N PHE A 211 11.02 -19.38 -19.06
CA PHE A 211 9.89 -18.87 -19.85
C PHE A 211 9.72 -17.36 -19.68
N THR A 212 10.08 -16.85 -18.50
CA THR A 212 10.09 -15.43 -18.18
C THR A 212 11.42 -15.04 -17.53
N SER A 213 11.69 -13.74 -17.44
CA SER A 213 12.87 -13.21 -16.71
C SER A 213 12.68 -13.17 -15.18
N LEU A 214 11.64 -13.83 -14.65
CA LEU A 214 11.32 -13.89 -13.23
C LEU A 214 11.21 -15.36 -12.79
N ASP A 215 11.93 -15.72 -11.73
CA ASP A 215 11.86 -17.04 -11.10
C ASP A 215 11.36 -16.92 -9.65
N LEU A 216 10.16 -17.46 -9.41
CA LEU A 216 9.50 -17.52 -8.11
C LEU A 216 9.57 -18.91 -7.47
N SER A 217 10.25 -19.88 -8.11
CA SER A 217 10.28 -21.30 -7.70
C SER A 217 11.26 -21.61 -6.56
N ASP A 218 12.00 -20.61 -6.06
CA ASP A 218 13.05 -20.75 -5.04
C ASP A 218 14.15 -21.78 -5.37
N PHE A 219 14.38 -22.05 -6.66
CA PHE A 219 15.33 -23.06 -7.10
C PHE A 219 16.79 -22.66 -6.84
N THR A 220 17.38 -23.23 -5.78
CA THR A 220 18.83 -23.24 -5.46
C THR A 220 19.55 -21.88 -5.46
N SER A 221 19.18 -20.97 -4.57
CA SER A 221 20.09 -19.88 -4.17
C SER A 221 21.14 -20.38 -3.16
N GLN A 222 22.29 -19.71 -3.10
CA GLN A 222 23.30 -19.94 -2.05
C GLN A 222 22.83 -19.47 -0.66
N VAL A 223 21.70 -18.75 -0.59
CA VAL A 223 21.05 -18.25 0.62
C VAL A 223 19.68 -18.94 0.76
N SER A 224 19.59 -19.94 1.63
CA SER A 224 18.40 -20.77 1.85
C SER A 224 17.06 -19.98 1.80
N GLY A 225 16.18 -20.35 0.87
CA GLY A 225 14.73 -20.09 0.95
C GLY A 225 14.22 -18.70 0.54
N LEU A 226 15.08 -17.82 0.03
CA LEU A 226 14.74 -16.43 -0.32
C LEU A 226 15.10 -16.03 -1.76
N ALA A 227 15.29 -16.98 -2.67
CA ALA A 227 15.67 -16.65 -4.05
C ALA A 227 14.56 -15.87 -4.77
N SER A 228 13.32 -16.28 -4.55
CA SER A 228 12.11 -15.62 -5.04
C SER A 228 11.87 -14.27 -4.38
N TYR A 229 12.36 -14.04 -3.15
CA TYR A 229 12.38 -12.71 -2.54
C TYR A 229 13.33 -11.82 -3.33
N ASP A 230 14.58 -12.26 -3.49
CA ASP A 230 15.62 -11.47 -4.14
C ASP A 230 15.20 -11.18 -5.61
N ALA A 231 14.62 -12.15 -6.32
CA ALA A 231 14.13 -11.98 -7.69
C ALA A 231 13.04 -10.90 -7.88
N LEU A 232 12.28 -10.56 -6.84
CA LEU A 232 11.25 -9.50 -6.91
C LEU A 232 11.85 -8.09 -6.84
N PHE A 233 12.98 -7.95 -6.15
CA PHE A 233 13.67 -6.67 -5.92
C PHE A 233 14.91 -6.49 -6.79
N ASP A 234 15.49 -7.59 -7.25
CA ASP A 234 16.60 -7.57 -8.18
C ASP A 234 16.14 -7.00 -9.53
N ASN A 235 17.08 -6.29 -10.16
CA ASN A 235 16.85 -5.76 -11.48
C ASN A 235 16.66 -6.89 -12.49
N ASN A 236 15.47 -6.97 -13.08
CA ASN A 236 15.13 -8.01 -14.05
C ASN A 236 15.32 -7.56 -15.51
N ARG A 237 15.34 -6.25 -15.77
CA ARG A 237 15.47 -5.68 -17.11
C ARG A 237 16.27 -4.39 -17.08
N THR A 238 17.17 -4.24 -18.04
CA THR A 238 18.01 -3.05 -18.16
C THR A 238 17.77 -2.39 -19.50
N TYR A 239 17.59 -1.06 -19.48
CA TYR A 239 17.33 -0.29 -20.69
C TYR A 239 18.38 0.80 -20.89
N MET A 240 18.69 1.12 -22.14
CA MET A 240 19.45 2.31 -22.53
C MET A 240 18.56 3.21 -23.38
N TYR A 241 18.71 4.53 -23.24
CA TYR A 241 17.99 5.50 -24.06
C TYR A 241 18.91 6.01 -25.18
N LEU A 242 18.65 5.57 -26.42
CA LEU A 242 19.45 5.87 -27.59
C LEU A 242 18.56 6.32 -28.75
N SER A 243 18.97 7.35 -29.48
CA SER A 243 18.24 7.89 -30.62
C SER A 243 16.77 8.20 -30.30
N SER A 244 16.54 8.77 -29.10
CA SER A 244 15.22 9.12 -28.59
C SER A 244 14.26 7.94 -28.39
N THR A 245 14.78 6.74 -28.20
CA THR A 245 14.00 5.55 -27.85
C THR A 245 14.75 4.71 -26.82
N PHE A 246 14.02 3.97 -25.99
CA PHE A 246 14.67 3.00 -25.13
C PHE A 246 14.90 1.68 -25.87
N SER A 247 16.00 1.01 -25.55
CA SER A 247 16.36 -0.32 -26.05
C SER A 247 16.80 -1.18 -24.88
N GLU A 248 16.33 -2.43 -24.83
CA GLU A 248 16.74 -3.38 -23.80
C GLU A 248 18.18 -3.81 -24.08
N VAL A 249 19.00 -3.80 -23.04
CA VAL A 249 20.42 -4.16 -23.12
C VAL A 249 20.81 -5.07 -21.97
N GLN A 250 21.89 -5.81 -22.15
CA GLN A 250 22.50 -6.52 -21.03
C GLN A 250 23.15 -5.52 -20.06
N ALA A 251 23.01 -5.78 -18.76
CA ALA A 251 23.61 -4.95 -17.71
C ALA A 251 25.14 -4.80 -17.85
N SER A 252 25.82 -5.77 -18.49
CA SER A 252 27.26 -5.74 -18.78
C SER A 252 27.68 -4.62 -19.74
N HIS A 253 26.75 -4.05 -20.52
CA HIS A 253 27.01 -2.92 -21.41
C HIS A 253 26.96 -1.56 -20.69
N CYS A 254 26.54 -1.54 -19.43
CA CYS A 254 26.30 -0.32 -18.66
C CYS A 254 27.59 0.17 -17.99
N ARG A 255 27.86 1.48 -18.08
CA ARG A 255 28.94 2.13 -17.32
C ARG A 255 28.43 2.96 -16.14
N ARG A 256 27.20 3.44 -16.24
CA ARG A 256 26.44 4.13 -15.21
C ARG A 256 25.09 3.44 -15.08
N TYR A 257 24.66 3.20 -13.86
CA TYR A 257 23.36 2.62 -13.58
C TYR A 257 22.50 3.65 -12.86
N VAL A 258 21.32 3.90 -13.40
CA VAL A 258 20.32 4.81 -12.85
C VAL A 258 19.25 3.93 -12.24
N GLU A 259 19.18 3.99 -10.91
CA GLU A 259 18.07 3.41 -10.18
C GLU A 259 16.86 4.33 -10.31
N PRO A 260 15.65 3.76 -10.26
CA PRO A 260 14.46 4.57 -10.13
C PRO A 260 14.62 5.38 -8.81
N PRO A 261 14.27 6.67 -8.79
CA PRO A 261 13.34 7.32 -9.71
C PRO A 261 13.99 8.00 -10.92
N PHE A 262 13.33 7.88 -12.07
CA PHE A 262 13.79 8.49 -13.32
C PHE A 262 13.36 9.96 -13.43
N VAL A 263 13.73 10.75 -12.43
CA VAL A 263 13.35 12.17 -12.29
C VAL A 263 14.02 13.05 -13.35
N LEU A 264 15.05 12.54 -14.01
CA LEU A 264 15.76 13.22 -15.10
C LEU A 264 15.33 12.66 -16.45
N GLN A 265 15.11 13.56 -17.42
CA GLN A 265 14.93 13.17 -18.81
C GLN A 265 16.12 12.28 -19.20
N PRO A 266 15.88 11.08 -19.75
CA PRO A 266 16.94 10.15 -20.03
C PRO A 266 17.95 10.75 -21.01
N GLU A 267 19.24 10.64 -20.67
CA GLU A 267 20.32 11.14 -21.50
C GLU A 267 20.44 10.24 -22.74
N ASN A 268 20.55 10.84 -23.93
CA ASN A 268 20.75 10.09 -25.18
C ASN A 268 22.23 9.67 -25.30
N ASP A 269 22.64 8.72 -24.46
CA ASP A 269 24.02 8.27 -24.31
C ASP A 269 24.13 6.73 -24.22
N CYS A 270 25.31 6.18 -24.55
CA CYS A 270 25.57 4.73 -24.58
C CYS A 270 26.13 4.15 -23.26
N PHE A 271 26.06 4.90 -22.17
CA PHE A 271 26.73 4.60 -20.91
C PHE A 271 25.77 4.46 -19.74
N SER A 272 24.65 5.18 -19.78
CA SER A 272 23.60 5.23 -18.77
C SER A 272 22.54 4.16 -19.03
N CYS A 273 22.41 3.26 -18.08
CA CYS A 273 21.37 2.24 -18.06
C CYS A 273 20.33 2.53 -16.99
N TYR A 274 19.11 2.15 -17.27
CA TYR A 274 17.95 2.31 -16.42
C TYR A 274 17.47 0.93 -16.01
N GLY A 275 17.54 0.65 -14.71
CA GLY A 275 17.09 -0.59 -14.12
C GLY A 275 15.57 -0.67 -13.99
N GLN A 276 15.02 -1.86 -14.09
CA GLN A 276 13.66 -2.13 -13.67
C GLN A 276 13.65 -3.33 -12.73
N ALA A 277 13.31 -3.06 -11.46
CA ALA A 277 12.82 -4.07 -10.53
C ALA A 277 11.30 -4.18 -10.62
N LEU A 278 10.73 -5.30 -10.16
CA LEU A 278 9.27 -5.47 -10.11
C LEU A 278 8.67 -4.79 -8.88
N MET A 279 9.34 -4.94 -7.74
CA MET A 279 8.94 -4.37 -6.46
C MET A 279 10.06 -3.52 -5.88
N ASN A 280 9.71 -2.70 -4.89
CA ASN A 280 10.63 -1.82 -4.19
C ASN A 280 10.33 -1.86 -2.68
N PRO A 281 11.34 -2.12 -1.82
CA PRO A 281 11.13 -2.20 -0.37
C PRO A 281 10.77 -0.86 0.28
N LEU A 282 10.78 0.24 -0.46
CA LEU A 282 10.33 1.55 0.02
C LEU A 282 8.80 1.66 0.12
N GLY A 283 8.04 0.77 -0.52
CA GLY A 283 6.60 0.71 -0.35
C GLY A 283 5.80 0.23 -1.56
N ALA A 284 4.49 0.15 -1.36
CA ALA A 284 3.53 -0.33 -2.34
C ALA A 284 3.34 0.63 -3.53
N ILE A 285 3.39 1.94 -3.28
CA ILE A 285 3.36 2.97 -4.34
C ILE A 285 4.60 2.86 -5.23
N SER A 286 5.79 2.71 -4.64
CA SER A 286 7.05 2.48 -5.38
C SER A 286 7.06 1.20 -6.20
N SER A 287 6.12 0.30 -5.91
CA SER A 287 5.89 -0.97 -6.59
C SER A 287 4.67 -0.92 -7.53
N ALA A 288 4.21 0.27 -7.94
CA ALA A 288 3.02 0.42 -8.79
C ALA A 288 3.11 -0.39 -10.10
N ASN A 289 4.30 -0.49 -10.70
CA ASN A 289 4.56 -1.34 -11.87
C ASN A 289 4.14 -2.81 -11.67
N PHE A 290 4.26 -3.35 -10.46
CA PHE A 290 3.76 -4.68 -10.10
C PHE A 290 2.25 -4.65 -9.94
N PHE A 291 1.71 -3.75 -9.10
CA PHE A 291 0.29 -3.73 -8.79
C PHE A 291 -0.61 -3.48 -10.00
N ASP A 292 -0.18 -2.65 -10.94
CA ASP A 292 -0.96 -2.28 -12.11
C ASP A 292 -1.15 -3.46 -13.07
N VAL A 293 -0.27 -4.46 -13.04
CA VAL A 293 -0.45 -5.72 -13.79
C VAL A 293 -1.66 -6.51 -13.29
N PHE A 294 -2.01 -6.35 -12.01
CA PHE A 294 -3.11 -7.05 -11.35
C PHE A 294 -4.32 -6.15 -11.08
N ALA A 295 -4.27 -4.87 -11.50
CA ALA A 295 -5.37 -3.94 -11.32
C ALA A 295 -6.60 -4.38 -12.12
N GLU A 296 -7.78 -4.18 -11.52
CA GLU A 296 -9.06 -4.57 -12.13
C GLU A 296 -9.55 -3.53 -13.16
N ASP A 297 -9.15 -2.27 -12.98
CA ASP A 297 -9.48 -1.19 -13.89
C ASP A 297 -8.48 -1.11 -15.06
N MET A 298 -8.91 -0.41 -16.10
CA MET A 298 -8.09 -0.13 -17.28
C MET A 298 -7.24 1.14 -17.11
N ASP A 299 -7.25 1.76 -15.92
CA ASP A 299 -6.52 2.99 -15.67
C ASP A 299 -5.08 2.68 -15.24
N HIS A 300 -4.29 2.16 -16.19
CA HIS A 300 -2.88 1.79 -15.98
C HIS A 300 -1.91 2.97 -16.01
N ASN A 301 -2.39 4.18 -15.73
CA ASN A 301 -1.61 5.41 -15.85
C ASN A 301 -0.52 5.57 -14.78
N HIS A 302 -0.39 4.61 -13.85
CA HIS A 302 0.54 4.66 -12.73
C HIS A 302 1.82 3.83 -12.92
N TRP A 303 2.09 3.32 -14.14
CA TRP A 303 3.37 2.72 -14.47
C TRP A 303 4.52 3.72 -14.34
N LEU A 304 5.28 3.59 -13.26
CA LEU A 304 6.40 4.46 -12.93
C LEU A 304 7.51 4.40 -13.98
N PHE A 305 7.72 3.24 -14.61
CA PHE A 305 8.73 3.09 -15.67
C PHE A 305 8.57 1.82 -16.50
N ARG A 306 8.15 1.93 -17.77
CA ARG A 306 8.09 0.84 -18.76
C ARG A 306 8.36 1.35 -20.18
N PRO A 307 9.62 1.41 -20.61
CA PRO A 307 9.98 2.27 -21.73
C PRO A 307 9.90 1.65 -23.15
N ILE A 308 9.75 0.32 -23.28
CA ILE A 308 9.81 -0.40 -24.59
C ILE A 308 8.50 -1.07 -25.00
N GLU A 309 7.50 -1.10 -24.13
CA GLU A 309 6.31 -1.88 -24.46
C GLU A 309 5.38 -1.09 -25.39
N VAL A 310 5.15 -1.65 -26.59
CA VAL A 310 4.03 -1.25 -27.45
C VAL A 310 2.73 -1.47 -26.68
N ASP A 311 1.75 -0.57 -26.79
CA ASP A 311 0.48 -0.66 -26.03
C ASP A 311 -0.20 -2.04 -26.16
N ALA A 312 -0.01 -2.75 -27.28
CA ALA A 312 -0.51 -4.11 -27.46
C ALA A 312 0.16 -5.16 -26.55
N ALA A 313 1.46 -5.05 -26.28
CA ALA A 313 2.18 -5.96 -25.38
C ALA A 313 1.82 -5.70 -23.91
N LYS A 314 1.68 -4.42 -23.56
CA LYS A 314 1.15 -3.92 -22.29
C LYS A 314 -0.21 -4.53 -21.97
N GLN A 315 -1.12 -4.41 -22.94
CA GLN A 315 -2.46 -4.96 -22.88
C GLN A 315 -2.44 -6.50 -22.74
N GLY A 316 -1.58 -7.19 -23.50
CA GLY A 316 -1.47 -8.65 -23.44
C GLY A 316 -1.00 -9.17 -22.07
N VAL A 317 -0.01 -8.52 -21.46
CA VAL A 317 0.44 -8.89 -20.09
C VAL A 317 -0.66 -8.63 -19.08
N TRP A 318 -1.31 -7.46 -19.12
CA TRP A 318 -2.43 -7.17 -18.22
C TRP A 318 -3.59 -8.15 -18.41
N ASP A 319 -3.98 -8.47 -19.65
CA ASP A 319 -5.06 -9.42 -19.92
C ASP A 319 -4.80 -10.82 -19.35
N GLN A 320 -3.52 -11.22 -19.27
CA GLN A 320 -3.11 -12.49 -18.67
C GLN A 320 -3.07 -12.47 -17.13
N HIS A 321 -2.89 -11.30 -16.50
CA HIS A 321 -2.63 -11.22 -15.05
C HIS A 321 -3.72 -10.51 -14.25
N LYS A 322 -4.55 -9.68 -14.89
CA LYS A 322 -5.64 -8.97 -14.21
C LYS A 322 -6.50 -9.97 -13.47
N ASN A 323 -6.90 -9.61 -12.25
CA ASN A 323 -7.69 -10.44 -11.35
C ASN A 323 -7.02 -11.74 -10.85
N MET A 324 -5.76 -12.04 -11.19
CA MET A 324 -5.06 -13.21 -10.61
C MET A 324 -4.76 -13.06 -9.12
N LEU A 325 -4.70 -11.82 -8.62
CA LEU A 325 -4.62 -11.51 -7.19
C LEU A 325 -5.94 -10.90 -6.73
N THR A 326 -6.47 -11.40 -5.62
CA THR A 326 -7.66 -10.82 -4.98
C THR A 326 -7.35 -9.49 -4.32
N ALA A 327 -8.38 -8.73 -3.95
CA ALA A 327 -8.20 -7.48 -3.19
C ALA A 327 -7.45 -7.72 -1.86
N GLN A 328 -7.70 -8.84 -1.19
CA GLN A 328 -7.05 -9.22 0.07
C GLN A 328 -5.56 -9.56 -0.14
N GLU A 329 -5.21 -10.25 -1.22
CA GLU A 329 -3.82 -10.55 -1.55
C GLU A 329 -3.04 -9.29 -1.95
N ARG A 330 -3.67 -8.40 -2.73
CA ARG A 330 -3.07 -7.09 -3.07
C ARG A 330 -2.88 -6.23 -1.82
N LYS A 331 -3.84 -6.22 -0.89
CA LYS A 331 -3.72 -5.55 0.41
C LYS A 331 -2.54 -6.12 1.22
N LEU A 332 -2.46 -7.45 1.35
CA LEU A 332 -1.38 -8.13 2.07
C LEU A 332 0.01 -7.78 1.52
N ILE A 333 0.16 -7.78 0.19
CA ILE A 333 1.42 -7.39 -0.46
C ILE A 333 1.73 -5.91 -0.24
N ALA A 334 0.71 -5.04 -0.29
CA ALA A 334 0.91 -3.61 -0.06
C ALA A 334 1.40 -3.34 1.37
N GLU A 335 0.74 -3.91 2.37
CA GLU A 335 1.13 -3.80 3.78
C GLU A 335 2.55 -4.34 4.01
N TRP A 336 2.90 -5.49 3.42
CA TRP A 336 4.24 -6.05 3.50
C TRP A 336 5.31 -5.10 2.94
N LEU A 337 5.08 -4.53 1.75
CA LEU A 337 6.02 -3.59 1.14
C LEU A 337 6.14 -2.30 1.96
N ASP A 338 5.02 -1.76 2.42
CA ASP A 338 4.99 -0.53 3.24
C ASP A 338 5.68 -0.76 4.60
N MET A 339 5.67 -1.98 5.14
CA MET A 339 6.44 -2.38 6.33
C MET A 339 7.95 -2.56 6.07
N GLY A 340 8.44 -2.30 4.84
CA GLY A 340 9.85 -2.44 4.47
C GLY A 340 10.21 -3.83 3.95
N ALA A 341 9.22 -4.60 3.48
CA ALA A 341 9.38 -5.95 2.95
C ALA A 341 10.14 -6.92 3.89
N PRO A 342 9.72 -7.10 5.16
CA PRO A 342 10.36 -8.05 6.06
C PRO A 342 10.40 -9.47 5.47
N ARG A 343 11.56 -10.13 5.61
CA ARG A 343 11.81 -11.48 5.09
C ARG A 343 11.06 -12.55 5.87
#